data_AF-A0A3D1RR35-F1
#
_entry.id   AF-A0A3D1RR35-F1
#
_cell.length_a   1.000
_cell.length_b   1.000
_cell.length_c   1.000
_cell.angle_alpha   90.00
_cell.angle_beta   90.00
_cell.angle_gamma   90.00
#
_symmetry.space_group_name_H-M   'P 1'
#
loop_
_entity.id
_entity.type
_entity.pdbx_description
1 polymer ?
#
loop_
_entity_poly.entity_id
_entity_poly.type
_entity_poly.pdbx_seq_one_letter_code
_entity_poly.pdbx_strand_id
1 'polypeptide(L)'
;MSKILILPFHIILDEPVNGLDPDGIAELRELLLHLNHASGMTILISSHILSELERVATCFGILHDGKIVKEVFIQDILQNGTTLEELYMQSTKGGKQ
;
A
#
# COMPACT_ATOMS: atom_id res chain seq x y z
N MET A 1 -16.55 2.87 -8.93
CA MET A 1 -17.38 2.76 -7.71
C MET A 1 -16.42 2.53 -6.56
N SER A 2 -15.86 3.60 -5.98
CA SER A 2 -14.86 3.51 -4.91
C SER A 2 -15.55 3.08 -3.61
N LYS A 3 -15.06 2.00 -2.99
CA LYS A 3 -15.64 1.44 -1.76
C LYS A 3 -14.71 1.77 -0.58
N ILE A 4 -15.25 2.46 0.41
CA ILE A 4 -14.58 2.78 1.68
C ILE A 4 -15.39 2.11 2.78
N LEU A 5 -14.73 1.29 3.61
CA LEU A 5 -15.33 0.70 4.80
C LEU A 5 -14.63 1.27 6.05
N ILE A 6 -15.41 1.89 6.93
CA ILE A 6 -14.92 2.45 8.20
C ILE A 6 -15.48 1.59 9.34
N LEU A 7 -14.59 0.96 10.08
CA LEU A 7 -14.85 0.28 11.36
C LEU A 7 -14.20 1.12 12.47
N PRO A 8 -14.61 1.00 13.74
CA PRO A 8 -14.21 1.93 14.81
C PRO A 8 -12.69 2.12 15.02
N PHE A 9 -11.83 1.29 14.41
CA PHE A 9 -10.36 1.42 14.43
C PHE A 9 -9.67 1.00 13.10
N HIS A 10 -10.45 0.71 12.05
CA HIS A 10 -9.91 0.15 10.80
C HIS A 10 -10.54 0.80 9.57
N ILE A 11 -9.72 1.14 8.60
CA ILE A 11 -10.15 1.60 7.28
C ILE A 11 -9.62 0.64 6.21
N ILE A 12 -10.49 0.28 5.27
CA ILE A 12 -10.10 -0.42 4.05
C ILE A 12 -10.40 0.50 2.86
N LEU A 13 -9.37 0.77 2.06
CA LEU A 13 -9.44 1.61 0.87
C LEU A 13 -9.12 0.78 -0.36
N ASP A 14 -10.10 0.69 -1.27
CA ASP A 14 -9.92 0.01 -2.56
C ASP A 14 -9.52 1.03 -3.64
N GLU A 15 -8.26 0.99 -4.07
CA GLU A 15 -7.72 1.84 -5.15
C GLU A 15 -8.04 3.36 -4.97
N PRO A 16 -7.72 3.97 -3.80
CA PRO A 16 -8.23 5.30 -3.44
C PRO A 16 -7.60 6.46 -4.21
N VAL A 17 -6.47 6.23 -4.88
CA VAL A 17 -5.74 7.24 -5.67
C VAL A 17 -6.26 7.35 -7.10
N ASN A 18 -7.08 6.41 -7.57
CA ASN A 18 -7.56 6.39 -8.95
C ASN A 18 -8.51 7.57 -9.23
N GLY A 19 -8.16 8.37 -10.23
CA GLY A 19 -8.93 9.55 -10.64
C GLY A 19 -8.64 10.81 -9.85
N LEU A 20 -7.65 10.78 -8.94
CA LEU A 20 -7.11 11.97 -8.30
C LEU A 20 -6.01 12.58 -9.17
N ASP A 21 -5.92 13.91 -9.14
CA ASP A 21 -4.78 14.66 -9.65
C ASP A 21 -3.62 14.66 -8.63
N PRO A 22 -2.41 15.14 -9.00
CA PRO A 22 -1.25 15.12 -8.11
C PRO A 22 -1.49 15.79 -6.75
N ASP A 23 -2.27 16.88 -6.73
CA ASP A 23 -2.62 17.59 -5.50
C ASP A 23 -3.56 16.74 -4.63
N GLY A 24 -4.60 16.13 -5.21
CA GLY A 24 -5.49 15.23 -4.49
C GLY A 24 -4.79 13.99 -3.92
N ILE A 25 -3.80 13.44 -4.62
CA ILE A 25 -2.96 12.33 -4.09
C ILE A 25 -2.17 12.81 -2.87
N ALA A 26 -1.59 14.01 -2.92
CA ALA A 26 -0.84 14.57 -1.80
C ALA A 26 -1.75 14.80 -0.58
N GLU A 27 -2.94 15.36 -0.78
CA GLU A 27 -3.92 15.56 0.30
C GLU A 27 -4.38 14.24 0.93
N LEU A 28 -4.73 13.25 0.10
CA LEU A 28 -5.12 11.93 0.58
C LEU A 28 -3.99 11.31 1.41
N ARG A 29 -2.75 11.38 0.94
CA ARG A 29 -1.58 10.86 1.67
C ARG A 29 -1.44 11.48 3.06
N GLU A 30 -1.51 12.80 3.16
CA GLU A 30 -1.41 13.49 4.45
C GLU A 30 -2.58 13.13 5.38
N LEU A 31 -3.79 12.97 4.85
CA LEU A 31 -4.95 12.52 5.61
C LEU A 31 -4.72 11.12 6.20
N LEU A 32 -4.24 10.17 5.41
CA LEU A 32 -4.01 8.79 5.86
C LEU A 32 -2.94 8.72 6.95
N LEU A 33 -1.83 9.45 6.77
CA LEU A 33 -0.78 9.57 7.77
C LEU A 33 -1.32 10.20 9.06
N HIS A 34 -2.13 11.26 8.96
CA HIS A 34 -2.75 11.89 10.13
C HIS A 34 -3.67 10.92 10.88
N LEU A 35 -4.55 10.21 10.17
CA LEU A 35 -5.46 9.23 10.77
C LEU A 35 -4.72 8.09 11.46
N ASN A 36 -3.64 7.59 10.85
CA ASN A 36 -2.81 6.56 11.46
C ASN A 36 -2.10 7.08 12.72
N HIS A 37 -1.43 8.24 12.65
CA HIS A 37 -0.61 8.75 13.74
C HIS A 37 -1.44 9.33 14.91
N ALA A 38 -2.53 10.04 14.62
CA ALA A 38 -3.32 10.73 15.64
C ALA A 38 -4.35 9.81 16.32
N SER A 39 -4.91 8.85 15.57
CA SER A 39 -6.02 8.00 16.06
C SER A 39 -5.62 6.53 16.27
N GLY A 40 -4.37 6.17 15.97
CA GLY A 40 -3.91 4.77 16.01
C GLY A 40 -4.66 3.87 15.03
N MET A 41 -5.23 4.46 13.96
CA MET A 41 -6.09 3.75 13.04
C MET A 41 -5.28 2.83 12.13
N THR A 42 -5.71 1.58 12.00
CA THR A 42 -5.12 0.64 11.04
C THR A 42 -5.74 0.85 9.67
N ILE A 43 -4.91 1.02 8.64
CA ILE A 43 -5.37 1.33 7.29
C ILE A 43 -4.84 0.25 6.34
N LEU A 44 -5.75 -0.42 5.64
CA LEU A 44 -5.44 -1.33 4.55
C LEU A 44 -5.75 -0.65 3.22
N ILE A 45 -4.74 -0.54 2.35
CA ILE A 45 -4.85 0.13 1.06
C ILE A 45 -4.53 -0.89 -0.03
N SER A 46 -5.43 -1.08 -0.98
CA SER A 46 -5.08 -1.69 -2.27
C SER A 46 -4.69 -0.59 -3.25
N SER A 47 -3.57 -0.78 -3.94
CA SER A 47 -3.13 0.09 -5.03
C SER A 47 -2.10 -0.64 -5.87
N HIS A 48 -2.08 -0.37 -7.17
CA HIS A 48 -1.01 -0.77 -8.08
C HIS A 48 0.06 0.31 -8.24
N ILE A 49 -0.14 1.52 -7.68
CA ILE A 49 0.81 2.63 -7.72
C ILE A 49 1.81 2.49 -6.56
N LEU A 50 2.89 1.76 -6.81
CA LEU A 50 3.87 1.38 -5.78
C LEU A 50 4.56 2.59 -5.13
N SER A 51 4.90 3.61 -5.91
CA SER A 51 5.61 4.81 -5.42
C SER A 51 4.81 5.58 -4.36
N GLU A 52 3.49 5.58 -4.44
CA GLU A 52 2.64 6.24 -3.44
C GLU A 52 2.48 5.36 -2.20
N LEU A 53 2.40 4.03 -2.38
CA LEU A 53 2.36 3.10 -1.24
C LEU A 53 3.65 3.18 -0.41
N GLU A 54 4.83 3.30 -1.05
CA GLU A 54 6.12 3.45 -0.36
C GLU A 54 6.17 4.68 0.57
N ARG A 55 5.38 5.72 0.29
CA ARG A 55 5.34 6.97 1.07
C ARG A 55 4.40 6.93 2.26
N VAL A 56 3.54 5.91 2.36
CA VAL A 56 2.43 5.86 3.34
C VAL A 56 2.44 4.57 4.14
N ALA A 57 2.71 3.43 3.50
CA ALA A 57 2.55 2.13 4.11
C ALA A 57 3.78 1.72 4.93
N THR A 58 3.52 1.05 6.05
CA THR A 58 4.56 0.47 6.91
C THR A 58 4.86 -0.97 6.54
N CYS A 59 3.92 -1.66 5.91
CA CYS A 59 3.98 -3.07 5.51
C CYS A 59 3.30 -3.23 4.14
N PHE A 60 3.84 -4.13 3.33
CA PHE A 60 3.34 -4.45 2.00
C PHE A 60 3.04 -5.94 1.89
N GLY A 61 1.86 -6.26 1.38
CA GLY A 61 1.49 -7.60 0.94
C GLY A 61 1.41 -7.64 -0.59
N ILE A 62 2.16 -8.54 -1.22
CA ILE A 62 2.10 -8.77 -2.66
C ILE A 62 1.11 -9.91 -2.91
N LEU A 63 0.03 -9.60 -3.62
CA LEU A 63 -0.99 -10.55 -4.05
C LEU A 63 -0.74 -10.98 -5.50
N HIS A 64 -0.69 -12.29 -5.74
CA HIS A 64 -0.58 -12.87 -7.08
C HIS A 64 -1.48 -14.11 -7.19
N ASP A 65 -2.28 -14.21 -8.25
CA ASP A 65 -3.24 -15.30 -8.48
C ASP A 65 -4.13 -15.63 -7.26
N GLY A 66 -4.62 -14.58 -6.59
CA GLY A 66 -5.49 -14.69 -5.41
C GLY A 66 -4.79 -15.18 -4.13
N LYS A 67 -3.46 -15.24 -4.12
CA LYS A 67 -2.67 -15.64 -2.94
C LYS A 67 -1.65 -14.56 -2.59
N ILE A 68 -1.43 -14.36 -1.28
CA ILE A 68 -0.34 -13.52 -0.81
C ILE A 68 0.95 -14.31 -1.01
N VAL A 69 1.82 -13.82 -1.89
CA VAL A 69 3.09 -14.47 -2.22
C VAL A 69 4.26 -13.90 -1.42
N LYS A 70 4.10 -12.69 -0.88
CA LYS A 70 5.13 -12.02 -0.09
C LYS A 70 4.49 -11.01 0.86
N GLU A 71 5.05 -10.92 2.06
CA GLU A 71 4.81 -9.85 3.03
C GLU A 71 6.17 -9.27 3.42
N VAL A 72 6.26 -7.94 3.54
CA VAL A 72 7.52 -7.24 3.85
C VAL A 72 7.25 -5.92 4.54
N PHE A 73 8.08 -5.54 5.51
CA PHE A 73 8.04 -4.21 6.10
C PHE A 73 8.90 -3.23 5.32
N ILE A 74 8.52 -1.95 5.32
CA ILE A 74 9.31 -0.90 4.65
C ILE A 74 10.75 -0.85 5.17
N GLN A 75 10.97 -1.13 6.46
CA GLN A 75 12.33 -1.14 7.03
C GLN A 75 13.21 -2.22 6.38
N ASP A 76 12.65 -3.38 6.04
CA ASP A 76 13.40 -4.46 5.41
C ASP A 76 13.78 -4.10 3.96
N ILE A 77 12.89 -3.41 3.24
CA ILE A 77 13.17 -2.91 1.88
C ILE A 77 14.34 -1.92 1.92
N LEU A 78 14.28 -0.95 2.84
CA LEU A 78 15.30 0.08 3.00
C LEU A 78 16.66 -0.50 3.42
N GLN A 79 16.68 -1.51 4.30
CA GLN A 79 17.93 -2.14 4.75
C GLN A 79 18.62 -2.95 3.64
N ASN A 80 17.84 -3.61 2.77
CA ASN A 80 18.38 -4.40 1.68
C ASN A 80 18.79 -3.55 0.46
N GLY A 81 18.52 -2.25 0.48
CA GLY A 81 18.84 -1.34 -0.63
C GLY A 81 18.10 -1.67 -1.93
N THR A 82 16.92 -2.29 -1.82
CA THR A 82 16.05 -2.64 -2.95
C THR A 82 14.82 -1.72 -2.96
N THR A 83 14.01 -1.79 -4.02
CA THR A 83 12.74 -1.04 -4.13
C THR A 83 11.54 -1.99 -4.04
N LEU A 84 10.36 -1.45 -3.71
CA LEU A 84 9.13 -2.25 -3.74
C LEU A 84 8.82 -2.77 -5.15
N GLU A 85 9.17 -2.01 -6.19
CA GLU A 85 9.00 -2.41 -7.59
C GLU A 85 9.85 -3.63 -7.94
N GLU A 86 11.13 -3.64 -7.54
CA GLU A 86 12.02 -4.79 -7.74
C GLU A 86 11.49 -6.03 -7.03
N LEU A 87 11.06 -5.88 -5.78
CA LEU A 87 10.50 -6.98 -5.00
C LEU A 87 9.20 -7.53 -5.61
N TYR A 88 8.32 -6.64 -6.08
CA TYR A 88 7.09 -7.01 -6.79
C TYR A 88 7.40 -7.81 -8.06
N MET A 89 8.36 -7.34 -8.86
CA MET A 89 8.78 -8.03 -10.08
C MET A 89 9.38 -9.40 -9.80
N GLN A 90 10.22 -9.54 -8.77
CA GLN A 90 10.78 -10.83 -8.37
C GLN A 90 9.70 -11.81 -7.90
N SER A 91 8.73 -11.32 -7.13
CA SER A 91 7.67 -12.14 -6.55
C SER A 91 6.63 -12.61 -7.57
N THR A 92 6.42 -11.85 -8.65
CA THR A 92 5.42 -12.17 -9.70
C THR A 92 6.02 -12.82 -10.95
N LYS A 93 7.30 -12.58 -11.27
CA LYS A 93 7.96 -13.22 -12.44
C LYS A 93 8.52 -14.61 -12.14
N GLY A 94 8.56 -15.03 -10.88
CA GLY A 94 9.03 -16.36 -10.45
C GLY A 94 8.04 -17.52 -10.66
N GLY A 95 6.81 -17.24 -11.11
CA GLY A 95 5.73 -18.23 -11.26
C GLY A 95 5.78 -19.12 -12.51
N LYS A 96 6.95 -19.32 -13.14
CA LYS A 96 7.13 -20.36 -14.17
C LYS A 96 7.88 -21.55 -13.57
N GLN A 97 7.12 -22.51 -13.03
CA GLN A 97 7.45 -23.93 -13.14
C GLN A 97 6.22 -24.65 -13.69
#